data_AF-A0A8J7AMU1-F1
#
_entry.id   AF-A0A8J7AMU1-F1
#
_cell.length_a   1.000
_cell.length_b   1.000
_cell.length_c   1.000
_cell.angle_alpha   90.00
_cell.angle_beta   90.00
_cell.angle_gamma   90.00
#
_symmetry.space_group_name_H-M   'P 1'
#
loop_
_entity.id
_entity.type
_entity.pdbx_description
1 polymer ?
#
loop_
_entity_poly.entity_id
_entity_poly.type
_entity_poly.pdbx_seq_one_letter_code
_entity_poly.pdbx_strand_id
1 'polypeptide(L)' 'MAVSIAVSSNAAAPIESFIPKAHEWVKLRNPISEYSADEALLLCEASEDCWVAWVPGYGEARLNRQQLLQPE' A
#
# COMPACT_ATOMS: atom_id res chain seq x y z
N MET A 1 -22.05 -45.27 -13.17
CA MET A 1 -20.83 -44.45 -13.29
C MET A 1 -21.20 -43.22 -14.10
N ALA A 2 -21.26 -42.05 -13.47
CA ALA A 2 -21.47 -40.79 -14.17
C ALA A 2 -20.46 -39.78 -13.62
N VAL A 3 -19.71 -39.16 -14.52
CA VAL A 3 -18.60 -38.24 -14.25
C VAL A 3 -19.15 -36.84 -13.97
N SER A 4 -18.82 -36.28 -12.81
CA SER A 4 -19.08 -34.87 -12.50
C SER A 4 -17.79 -34.10 -12.73
N ILE A 5 -17.70 -33.43 -13.88
CA ILE A 5 -16.73 -32.36 -14.13
C ILE A 5 -17.04 -31.20 -13.18
N ALA A 6 -16.16 -30.96 -12.21
CA ALA A 6 -16.20 -29.74 -11.42
C ALA A 6 -15.75 -28.58 -12.32
N VAL A 7 -16.70 -27.72 -12.70
CA VAL A 7 -16.40 -26.40 -13.26
C VAL A 7 -15.55 -25.65 -12.24
N SER A 8 -14.34 -25.26 -12.64
CA SER A 8 -13.49 -24.38 -11.86
C SER A 8 -14.19 -23.03 -11.73
N SER A 9 -14.89 -22.84 -10.61
CA SER A 9 -15.29 -21.53 -10.13
C SER A 9 -14.01 -20.74 -9.89
N ASN A 10 -13.73 -19.80 -10.80
CA ASN A 10 -12.69 -18.81 -10.63
C ASN A 10 -13.13 -17.85 -9.52
N ALA A 11 -12.95 -18.28 -8.27
CA ALA A 11 -13.11 -17.43 -7.10
C ALA A 11 -12.00 -16.39 -7.16
N ALA A 12 -12.34 -15.18 -7.58
CA ALA A 12 -11.51 -14.02 -7.35
C ALA A 12 -11.29 -13.93 -5.84
N ALA A 13 -10.10 -14.32 -5.39
CA ALA A 13 -9.65 -14.08 -4.03
C ALA A 13 -9.88 -12.58 -3.72
N PRO A 14 -10.31 -12.22 -2.51
CA PRO A 14 -10.36 -10.82 -2.14
C PRO A 14 -8.95 -10.29 -2.33
N ILE A 15 -8.79 -9.27 -3.18
CA ILE A 15 -7.57 -8.46 -3.17
C ILE A 15 -7.42 -8.07 -1.72
N GLU A 16 -6.37 -8.56 -1.05
CA GLU A 16 -6.04 -8.12 0.30
C GLU A 16 -5.88 -6.61 0.18
N SER A 17 -6.93 -5.88 0.55
CA SER A 17 -6.90 -4.45 0.59
C SER A 17 -5.93 -4.16 1.70
N PHE A 18 -4.70 -3.82 1.33
CA PHE A 18 -3.78 -3.19 2.25
C PHE A 18 -4.58 -2.07 2.93
N ILE A 19 -4.54 -1.97 4.26
CA ILE A 19 -5.14 -0.87 5.01
C ILE A 19 -3.97 -0.19 5.73
N PRO A 20 -3.61 1.04 5.35
CA PRO A 20 -2.48 1.73 5.94
C PRO A 20 -2.81 2.12 7.37
N LYS A 21 -1.81 2.06 8.26
CA LYS A 21 -1.95 2.44 9.67
C LYS A 21 -0.93 3.50 10.02
N ALA A 22 -1.33 4.38 10.93
CA ALA A 22 -0.41 5.35 11.52
C ALA A 22 0.72 4.65 12.27
N HIS A 23 1.90 5.25 12.26
CA HIS A 23 3.15 4.76 12.83
C HIS A 23 3.68 3.46 12.20
N GLU A 24 3.31 3.19 10.95
CA GLU A 24 3.79 2.04 10.18
C GLU A 24 4.75 2.52 9.07
N TRP A 25 5.85 1.79 8.90
CA TRP A 25 6.74 1.99 7.77
C TRP A 25 6.17 1.29 6.54
N VAL A 26 6.09 2.02 5.45
CA VAL A 26 5.56 1.53 4.17
C VAL A 26 6.55 1.84 3.05
N LYS A 27 6.62 0.96 2.05
CA LYS A 27 7.38 1.24 0.83
C LYS A 27 6.58 2.17 -0.07
N LEU A 28 7.27 3.03 -0.79
CA LEU A 28 6.73 3.91 -1.81
C LEU A 28 6.94 3.27 -3.18
N ARG A 29 5.93 3.35 -4.04
CA ARG A 29 6.00 2.88 -5.42
C ARG A 29 7.09 3.60 -6.23
N ASN A 30 7.30 4.88 -5.93
CA ASN A 30 8.35 5.70 -6.50
C ASN A 30 8.88 6.67 -5.44
N PRO A 31 10.19 6.95 -5.44
CA PRO A 31 10.76 7.97 -4.58
C PRO A 31 10.21 9.36 -4.95
N ILE A 32 10.08 10.23 -3.95
CA ILE A 32 9.58 11.60 -4.14
C ILE A 32 10.65 12.49 -4.80
N SER A 33 11.92 12.22 -4.51
CA SER A 33 13.09 12.94 -5.01
C SER A 33 14.26 11.97 -5.22
N GLU A 34 15.27 12.36 -5.99
CA GLU A 34 16.49 11.57 -6.23
C GLU A 34 17.22 11.19 -4.93
N TYR A 35 17.09 12.00 -3.90
CA TYR A 35 17.76 11.82 -2.60
C TYR A 35 16.83 11.30 -1.49
N SER A 36 15.55 11.02 -1.79
CA SER A 36 14.61 10.49 -0.81
C SER A 36 14.69 8.96 -0.76
N ALA A 37 14.51 8.39 0.43
CA ALA A 37 14.30 6.95 0.56
C ALA A 37 13.00 6.52 -0.14
N ASP A 38 12.95 5.24 -0.51
CA ASP A 38 11.79 4.54 -1.05
C ASP A 38 10.86 4.02 0.06
N GLU A 39 11.08 4.43 1.31
CA GLU A 39 10.24 4.11 2.45
C GLU A 39 9.73 5.38 3.14
N ALA A 40 8.58 5.27 3.79
CA ALA A 40 7.95 6.35 4.52
C ALA A 40 7.32 5.84 5.81
N LEU A 41 7.47 6.59 6.89
CA LEU A 41 6.73 6.37 8.13
C LEU A 41 5.39 7.10 8.04
N LEU A 42 4.28 6.36 8.01
CA LEU A 42 2.94 6.95 8.06
C LEU A 42 2.74 7.64 9.41
N LEU A 43 2.34 8.90 9.42
CA LEU A 43 2.07 9.65 10.65
C LEU A 43 0.57 9.66 10.95
N CYS A 44 -0.24 10.09 9.99
CA CYS A 44 -1.71 10.09 10.12
C CYS A 44 -2.41 10.13 8.75
N GLU A 45 -3.66 9.71 8.75
CA GLU A 45 -4.56 9.90 7.61
C GLU A 45 -5.01 11.36 7.56
N ALA A 46 -4.78 12.02 6.43
CA ALA A 46 -5.25 13.39 6.19
C ALA A 46 -6.68 13.40 5.59
N SER A 47 -7.01 12.39 4.79
CA SER A 47 -8.32 12.14 4.15
C SER A 47 -8.36 10.72 3.58
N GLU A 48 -9.52 10.23 3.11
CA GLU A 48 -9.75 8.84 2.66
C GLU A 48 -8.64 8.21 1.81
N ASP A 49 -7.99 8.99 0.93
CA ASP A 49 -6.90 8.51 0.07
C ASP A 49 -5.57 9.25 0.25
N CYS A 50 -5.42 10.08 1.28
CA CYS A 50 -4.18 10.83 1.52
C CYS A 50 -3.66 10.64 2.93
N TRP A 51 -2.36 10.41 3.01
CA TRP A 51 -1.62 10.20 4.25
C TRP A 51 -0.52 11.24 4.40
N VAL A 52 -0.35 11.73 5.62
CA VAL A 52 0.87 12.44 5.99
C VAL A 52 1.89 11.40 6.41
N ALA A 53 3.08 11.48 5.83
CA ALA A 53 4.17 10.55 6.12
C ALA A 53 5.50 11.30 6.25
N TRP A 54 6.42 10.73 6.99
CA TRP A 54 7.80 11.18 7.04
C TRP A 54 8.67 10.30 6.16
N VAL A 55 9.42 10.91 5.24
CA VAL A 55 10.30 10.23 4.30
C VAL A 55 11.75 10.61 4.61
N PRO A 56 12.63 9.64 4.93
CA PRO A 56 14.05 9.92 5.09
C PRO A 56 14.65 10.63 3.86
N GLY A 57 15.40 11.71 4.08
CA GLY A 57 16.02 12.49 3.00
C GLY A 57 15.08 13.51 2.32
N TYR A 58 13.78 13.53 2.65
CA TYR A 58 12.82 14.52 2.14
C TYR A 58 12.11 15.30 3.26
N GLY A 59 11.76 14.62 4.36
CA GLY A 59 10.97 15.20 5.45
C GLY A 59 9.50 14.81 5.35
N GLU A 60 8.60 15.70 5.79
CA GLU A 60 7.15 15.45 5.73
C GLU A 60 6.62 15.54 4.30
N ALA A 61 5.80 14.56 3.92
CA ALA A 61 5.16 14.49 2.61
C ALA A 61 3.69 14.07 2.73
N ARG A 62 2.87 14.53 1.78
CA ARG A 62 1.49 14.05 1.59
C ARG A 62 1.51 13.01 0.48
N LEU A 63 1.10 11.79 0.80
CA LEU A 63 1.13 10.63 -0.08
C LEU A 63 -0.27 10.16 -0.39
N ASN A 64 -0.53 9.84 -1.65
CA ASN A 64 -1.77 9.18 -2.01
C ASN A 64 -1.70 7.68 -1.66
N ARG A 65 -2.82 7.09 -1.28
CA ARG A 65 -2.97 5.65 -1.02
C ARG A 65 -2.33 4.78 -2.09
N GLN A 66 -2.47 5.16 -3.37
CA GLN A 66 -1.95 4.43 -4.53
C GLN A 66 -0.42 4.40 -4.63
N GLN A 67 0.26 5.32 -3.93
CA GLN A 67 1.72 5.37 -3.86
C GLN A 67 2.29 4.44 -2.79
N LEU A 68 1.46 3.96 -1.86
CA LEU A 68 1.89 3.11 -0.75
C LEU A 68 1.85 1.63 -1.17
N LEU A 69 2.90 0.91 -0.81
CA LEU A 69 3.01 -0.54 -0.94
C LEU A 69 2.90 -1.19 0.45
N GLN A 70 2.36 -2.42 0.48
CA GLN A 70 2.28 -3.19 1.70
C GLN A 70 3.69 -3.48 2.24
N PRO A 71 3.96 -3.24 3.53
CA PRO A 71 5.19 -3.68 4.14
C PRO A 71 5.22 -5.22 4.20
N GLU A 72 6.36 -5.78 3.80
CA GLU A 72 6.64 -7.23 3.89
C GLU A 72 6.82 -7.70 5.33
#